data_AF-A0A7M7K1C2-F1
#
_entry.id   AF-A0A7M7K1C2-F1
#
_cell.length_a   1.000
_cell.length_b   1.000
_cell.length_c   1.000
_cell.angle_alpha   90.00
_cell.angle_beta   90.00
_cell.angle_gamma   90.00
#
_symmetry.space_group_name_H-M   'P 1'
#
loop_
_entity.id
_entity.type
_entity.pdbx_description
1 polymer ?
#
loop_
_entity_poly.entity_id
_entity_poly.type
_entity_poly.pdbx_seq_one_letter_code
_entity_poly.pdbx_strand_id
1 'polypeptide(L)'
;MSTEFVENGKNKFQVQCSHCNSRILCEQTGDYLKKEMQLPRPDSVEEALETLDEFWKVTSLLTFENIGMTKPAKNGAYMTA
;
A
#
# COMPACT_ATOMS: atom_id res chain seq x y z
N MET A 1 -4.31 12.50 -6.38
CA MET A 1 -2.98 12.87 -6.88
C MET A 1 -2.90 12.60 -8.37
N SER A 2 -1.83 13.06 -9.01
CA SER A 2 -1.69 13.14 -10.46
C SER A 2 -1.63 11.75 -11.10
N THR A 3 -2.22 11.60 -12.29
CA THR A 3 -2.05 10.45 -13.19
C THR A 3 -0.58 10.17 -13.57
N GLU A 4 0.38 10.90 -13.01
CA GLU A 4 1.82 10.76 -13.25
C GLU A 4 2.37 9.41 -12.80
N PHE A 5 1.77 8.81 -11.76
CA PHE A 5 2.19 7.53 -11.18
C PHE A 5 1.38 6.34 -11.70
N VAL A 6 0.40 6.58 -12.57
CA VAL A 6 -0.50 5.55 -13.10
C VAL A 6 -0.24 5.37 -14.60
N GLU A 7 0.04 4.14 -15.02
CA GLU A 7 0.15 3.75 -16.42
C GLU A 7 -0.67 2.49 -16.64
N ASN A 8 -1.54 2.48 -17.66
CA ASN A 8 -2.50 1.39 -17.93
C ASN A 8 -3.41 1.02 -16.75
N GLY A 9 -3.74 2.01 -15.90
CA GLY A 9 -4.53 1.77 -14.68
C GLY A 9 -3.75 1.04 -13.57
N LYS A 10 -2.42 0.94 -13.71
CA LYS A 10 -1.52 0.26 -12.77
C LYS A 10 -0.38 1.18 -12.33
N ASN A 11 0.41 0.75 -11.36
CA ASN A 11 1.57 1.52 -10.92
C ASN A 11 2.59 1.66 -12.05
N LYS A 12 2.91 2.90 -12.41
CA LYS A 12 3.91 3.20 -13.44
C LYS A 12 5.33 2.86 -12.99
N PHE A 13 5.63 3.06 -11.70
CA PHE A 13 6.95 2.84 -11.12
C PHE A 13 6.93 1.73 -10.10
N GLN A 14 8.11 1.16 -9.81
CA GLN A 14 8.31 0.30 -8.65
C GLN A 14 7.90 1.03 -7.36
N VAL A 15 7.20 0.33 -6.48
CA VAL A 15 6.82 0.83 -5.15
C VAL A 15 7.88 0.37 -4.15
N GLN A 16 8.43 1.31 -3.39
CA GLN A 16 9.45 1.07 -2.38
C GLN A 16 9.00 1.66 -1.03
N CYS A 17 9.45 1.07 0.08
CA CYS A 17 9.26 1.64 1.41
C CYS A 17 9.91 3.03 1.49
N SER A 18 9.24 4.00 2.12
CA SER A 18 9.78 5.35 2.33
C SER A 18 10.88 5.43 3.40
N HIS A 19 11.00 4.42 4.25
CA HIS A 19 11.92 4.41 5.40
C HIS A 19 13.15 3.49 5.19
N CYS A 20 13.12 2.60 4.21
CA CYS A 20 14.21 1.67 3.93
C CYS A 20 14.26 1.27 2.44
N ASN A 21 15.22 0.45 2.05
CA ASN A 21 15.39 0.03 0.65
C ASN A 21 14.45 -1.13 0.22
N SER A 22 13.49 -1.53 1.05
CA SER A 22 12.57 -2.65 0.78
C SER A 22 11.69 -2.37 -0.44
N ARG A 23 11.78 -3.24 -1.45
CA ARG A 23 10.95 -3.19 -2.66
C ARG A 23 9.64 -3.91 -2.41
N ILE A 24 8.52 -3.23 -2.65
CA ILE A 24 7.18 -3.71 -2.31
C ILE A 24 6.50 -4.30 -3.55
N LEU A 25 6.48 -3.57 -4.67
CA LEU A 25 5.85 -3.98 -5.93
C LEU A 25 6.70 -3.58 -7.13
N CYS A 26 6.85 -4.48 -8.10
CA CYS A 26 7.35 -4.13 -9.43
C CYS A 26 6.37 -3.19 -10.16
N GLU A 27 6.86 -2.46 -11.16
CA GLU A 27 6.00 -1.72 -12.09
C GLU A 27 4.91 -2.61 -12.72
N GLN A 28 3.74 -2.03 -13.01
CA GLN A 28 2.63 -2.69 -13.67
C GLN A 28 2.07 -3.93 -12.93
N THR A 29 2.21 -4.01 -11.60
CA THR A 29 1.71 -5.15 -10.81
C THR A 29 0.57 -4.81 -9.85
N GLY A 30 0.47 -3.57 -9.38
CA GLY A 30 -0.63 -3.07 -8.56
C GLY A 30 -1.66 -2.30 -9.40
N ASP A 31 -2.94 -2.63 -9.24
CA ASP A 31 -4.04 -1.90 -9.88
C ASP A 31 -4.36 -0.62 -9.11
N TYR A 32 -4.49 0.50 -9.81
CA TYR A 32 -4.89 1.75 -9.21
C TYR A 32 -6.33 1.65 -8.66
N LEU A 33 -6.50 1.93 -7.38
CA LEU A 33 -7.78 1.90 -6.69
C LEU A 33 -8.02 3.21 -5.96
N LYS A 34 -9.12 3.89 -6.31
CA LYS A 34 -9.62 5.03 -5.56
C LYS A 34 -10.72 4.58 -4.61
N LYS A 35 -10.45 4.59 -3.31
CA LYS A 35 -11.38 4.15 -2.26
C LYS A 35 -10.98 4.79 -0.93
N GLU A 36 -11.85 5.60 -0.35
CA GLU A 36 -11.61 6.18 0.98
C GLU A 36 -11.60 5.10 2.08
N MET A 37 -10.54 5.09 2.89
CA MET A 37 -10.36 4.18 4.03
C MET A 37 -9.65 4.90 5.17
N GLN A 38 -10.03 4.58 6.42
CA GLN A 38 -9.31 5.03 7.61
C GLN A 38 -8.26 3.99 8.00
N LEU A 39 -7.00 4.42 8.10
CA LEU A 39 -5.86 3.58 8.44
C LEU A 39 -5.11 4.14 9.64
N PRO A 40 -4.47 3.30 10.48
CA PRO A 40 -3.60 3.77 11.55
C PRO A 40 -2.40 4.51 10.97
N ARG A 41 -2.00 5.61 11.60
CA ARG A 41 -0.78 6.33 11.26
C ARG A 41 0.44 5.49 11.66
N PRO A 42 1.41 5.25 10.76
CA PRO A 42 2.57 4.42 11.05
C PRO A 42 3.49 4.98 12.14
N ASP A 43 3.59 6.32 12.25
CA ASP A 43 4.50 7.01 13.18
C ASP A 43 3.83 7.51 14.48
N SER A 44 2.57 7.14 14.73
CA SER A 44 1.83 7.65 15.88
C SER A 44 1.88 6.69 17.06
N VAL A 45 2.31 7.20 18.22
CA VAL A 45 2.34 6.46 19.50
C VAL A 45 0.93 6.33 20.08
N GLU A 46 0.08 7.31 19.81
CA GLU A 46 -1.36 7.27 20.05
C GLU A 46 -2.01 6.60 18.84
N GLU A 47 -3.08 5.81 19.00
CA GLU A 47 -3.82 5.09 17.95
C GLU A 47 -4.55 6.03 16.96
N ALA A 48 -3.84 7.01 16.43
CA ALA A 48 -4.34 8.04 15.54
C ALA A 48 -4.59 7.43 14.16
N LEU A 49 -5.77 7.72 13.61
CA LEU A 49 -6.15 7.33 12.26
C LEU A 49 -5.89 8.46 11.28
N GLU A 50 -5.58 8.10 10.05
CA GLU A 50 -5.58 8.97 8.88
C GLU A 50 -6.56 8.44 7.83
N THR A 51 -7.09 9.36 7.03
CA THR A 51 -7.96 9.02 5.90
C THR A 51 -7.14 9.07 4.63
N LEU A 52 -7.09 7.96 3.91
CA LEU A 52 -6.42 7.81 2.62
C LEU A 52 -7.43 7.38 1.56
N ASP A 53 -7.30 7.85 0.32
CA ASP A 53 -8.26 7.55 -0.76
C ASP A 53 -7.65 6.90 -2.01
N GLU A 54 -6.32 6.80 -2.12
CA GLU A 54 -5.62 6.26 -3.28
C GLU A 54 -4.72 5.07 -2.88
N PHE A 55 -4.88 3.93 -3.57
CA PHE A 55 -4.24 2.66 -3.20
C PHE A 55 -3.78 1.86 -4.42
N TRP A 56 -2.75 1.03 -4.22
CA TRP A 56 -2.43 -0.07 -5.12
C TRP A 56 -3.13 -1.34 -4.65
N LYS A 57 -4.13 -1.78 -5.40
CA LYS A 57 -4.81 -3.05 -5.16
C LYS A 57 -3.96 -4.19 -5.73
N VAL A 58 -3.70 -5.18 -4.87
CA VAL A 58 -2.98 -6.39 -5.21
C VAL A 58 -3.87 -7.58 -4.89
N THR A 59 -3.99 -8.53 -5.81
CA THR A 59 -4.91 -9.67 -5.69
C THR A 59 -4.23 -10.96 -5.22
N SER A 60 -2.90 -11.01 -5.22
CA SER A 60 -2.12 -12.18 -4.80
C SER A 60 -0.95 -11.75 -3.92
N LEU A 61 -0.74 -12.47 -2.81
CA LEU A 61 0.42 -12.23 -1.93
C LEU A 61 1.75 -12.50 -2.64
N LEU A 62 1.75 -13.33 -3.68
CA LEU A 62 2.93 -13.63 -4.50
C LEU A 62 3.34 -12.49 -5.43
N THR A 63 2.52 -11.44 -5.54
CA THR A 63 2.83 -10.26 -6.35
C THR A 63 3.78 -9.30 -5.63
N PHE A 64 3.83 -9.35 -4.30
CA PHE A 64 4.76 -8.52 -3.52
C PHE A 64 6.19 -9.06 -3.64
N GLU A 65 7.15 -8.15 -3.81
CA GLU A 65 8.58 -8.50 -3.67
C GLU A 65 8.94 -8.67 -2.18
N ASN A 66 8.56 -7.70 -1.35
CA ASN A 66 8.73 -7.75 0.11
C ASN A 66 7.52 -7.08 0.76
N ILE A 67 6.86 -7.80 1.68
CA ILE A 67 5.79 -7.25 2.49
C ILE A 67 5.70 -8.02 3.82
N GLY A 68 5.45 -7.29 4.90
CA GLY A 68 5.04 -7.82 6.19
C GLY A 68 3.52 -7.70 6.36
N MET A 69 2.96 -8.57 7.19
CA MET A 69 1.55 -8.55 7.53
C MET A 69 1.41 -8.60 9.05
N THR A 70 0.59 -7.73 9.62
CA THR A 70 0.28 -7.78 11.05
C THR A 70 -0.56 -9.01 11.38
N LYS A 71 -0.69 -9.32 12.66
CA LYS A 71 -1.71 -10.29 13.08
C LYS A 71 -3.10 -9.79 12.66
N PRO A 72 -4.01 -10.68 12.24
CA PRO A 72 -5.38 -10.30 11.94
C PRO A 72 -6.07 -9.72 13.18
N ALA A 73 -6.73 -8.60 13.00
CA ALA A 73 -7.67 -8.03 13.94
C ALA A 73 -9.11 -8.18 13.41
N LYS A 74 -10.08 -7.59 14.12
CA LYS A 74 -11.52 -7.68 13.77
C LYS A 74 -11.82 -7.22 12.33
N ASN A 75 -11.03 -6.29 11.80
CA ASN A 75 -11.22 -5.69 10.47
C ASN A 75 -10.20 -6.17 9.42
N GLY A 76 -9.49 -7.26 9.70
CA GLY A 76 -8.41 -7.78 8.84
C GLY A 76 -7.02 -7.49 9.39
N ALA A 77 -6.01 -7.69 8.55
CA ALA A 77 -4.61 -7.41 8.86
C ALA A 77 -4.12 -6.20 8.05
N TYR A 78 -3.14 -5.49 8.57
CA TYR A 78 -2.47 -4.39 7.88
C TYR A 78 -1.19 -4.89 7.21
N MET A 79 -0.82 -4.25 6.10
CA MET A 79 0.44 -4.49 5.39
C MET A 79 1.50 -3.50 5.88
N THR A 80 2.73 -3.98 6.06
CA THR A 80 3.89 -3.18 6.52
C THR A 80 5.08 -3.47 5.62
N ALA A 81 6.02 -2.53 5.44
CA ALA A 81 7.18 -2.71 4.57
C ALA A 81 8.46 -2.06 5.12
#